data_AF-A0A9N9DIR2-F1
#
_entry.id   AF-A0A9N9DIR2-F1
#
_cell.length_a   1.000
_cell.length_b   1.000
_cell.length_c   1.000
_cell.angle_alpha   90.00
_cell.angle_beta   90.00
_cell.angle_gamma   90.00
#
_symmetry.space_group_name_H-M   'P 1'
#
loop_
_entity.id
_entity.type
_entity.pdbx_description
1 polymer ?
#
loop_
_entity_poly.entity_id
_entity_poly.type
_entity_poly.pdbx_seq_one_letter_code
_entity_poly.pdbx_strand_id
1 'polypeptide(L)'
;MSFNYDYNMKELMRTFAKVLENDYDQNNTSGNNLVDEIIKSSQRRSIADNDFLEWIDFNKFDNLQYITCGGIGNIHSAIWKDGPARSVSLCDRLFNREGERVIVVKFFKTNKEFLDEFVNIFKMIEACTRASGNEKNQFGIVTQYINAGNLENYLEDNWRTITWKEKLGILKDIAHGLSNLHNAELTHGDIHTRNVFVSKDVRSTGFIGDFGYCGVDEPNVRTQRRVIPFIAPELLLGKAYTKKADIYSFGLIMYQVATNTRPKRYRGNNRNFERDILNGLRPGFDKELMPHGYASLMRNCWNSDRKNRPKAENLYKKFCEWEDTFYEPDSPFRMFRFQKVEPSQNIAAFV
;
A
#
# COMPACT_ATOMS: atom_id res chain seq x y z
N MET A 1 -23.30 -21.18 23.01
CA MET A 1 -24.13 -19.99 22.70
C MET A 1 -23.56 -19.11 21.57
N SER A 2 -22.40 -19.41 20.98
CA SER A 2 -21.76 -18.56 19.95
C SER A 2 -22.50 -18.46 18.61
N PHE A 3 -23.21 -19.51 18.17
CA PHE A 3 -23.78 -19.60 16.82
C PHE A 3 -24.82 -18.53 16.45
N ASN A 4 -25.59 -17.97 17.40
CA ASN A 4 -26.60 -16.95 17.08
C ASN A 4 -26.02 -15.55 16.84
N TYR A 5 -24.86 -15.22 17.42
CA TYR A 5 -24.31 -13.86 17.35
C TYR A 5 -23.82 -13.53 15.93
N ASP A 6 -23.12 -14.50 15.34
CA ASP A 6 -22.56 -14.43 13.99
C ASP A 6 -23.64 -14.47 12.89
N TYR A 7 -24.78 -15.11 13.15
CA TYR A 7 -25.95 -15.08 12.28
C TYR A 7 -26.61 -13.69 12.27
N ASN A 8 -26.91 -13.15 13.45
CA ASN A 8 -27.54 -11.82 13.58
C ASN A 8 -26.67 -10.71 12.97
N MET A 9 -25.34 -10.76 13.14
CA MET A 9 -24.43 -9.81 12.49
C MET A 9 -24.50 -9.90 10.96
N LYS A 10 -24.60 -11.10 10.37
CA LYS A 10 -24.71 -11.27 8.92
C LYS A 10 -26.06 -10.78 8.35
N GLU A 11 -27.13 -10.90 9.12
CA GLU A 11 -28.44 -10.34 8.75
C GLU A 11 -28.48 -8.80 8.91
N LEU A 12 -27.83 -8.27 9.94
CA LEU A 12 -27.60 -6.84 10.12
C LEU A 12 -26.79 -6.23 8.97
N MET A 13 -25.65 -6.82 8.60
CA MET A 13 -24.81 -6.31 7.50
C MET A 13 -25.51 -6.43 6.13
N ARG A 14 -26.33 -7.46 5.89
CA ARG A 14 -27.20 -7.52 4.69
C ARG A 14 -28.26 -6.43 4.67
N THR A 15 -28.73 -5.98 5.83
CA THR A 15 -29.71 -4.89 5.94
C THR A 15 -29.03 -3.53 5.73
N PHE A 16 -27.84 -3.34 6.29
CA PHE A 16 -26.94 -2.21 6.06
C PHE A 16 -26.60 -2.05 4.56
N ALA A 17 -26.15 -3.13 3.91
CA ALA A 17 -25.86 -3.20 2.48
C ALA A 17 -27.05 -2.79 1.59
N LYS A 18 -28.28 -3.18 1.96
CA LYS A 18 -29.49 -2.77 1.26
C LYS A 18 -29.81 -1.28 1.44
N VAL A 19 -29.50 -0.68 2.59
CA VAL A 19 -29.70 0.77 2.78
C VAL A 19 -28.66 1.57 1.96
N LEU A 20 -27.40 1.11 1.92
CA LEU A 20 -26.36 1.63 1.03
C LEU A 20 -26.80 1.64 -0.43
N GLU A 21 -27.28 0.51 -0.95
CA GLU A 21 -27.73 0.38 -2.34
C GLU A 21 -28.94 1.29 -2.66
N ASN A 22 -29.88 1.47 -1.72
CA ASN A 22 -31.07 2.30 -1.94
C ASN A 22 -30.80 3.81 -1.90
N ASP A 23 -29.92 4.31 -1.02
CA ASP A 23 -29.57 5.75 -1.02
C ASP A 23 -28.72 6.12 -2.25
N TYR A 24 -27.84 5.21 -2.68
CA TYR A 24 -27.07 5.36 -3.92
C TYR A 24 -27.99 5.62 -5.12
N ASP A 25 -29.01 4.76 -5.30
CA ASP A 25 -29.96 4.84 -6.41
C ASP A 25 -30.92 6.05 -6.36
N GLN A 26 -31.10 6.67 -5.19
CA GLN A 26 -32.00 7.82 -5.03
C GLN A 26 -31.27 9.17 -5.14
N ASN A 27 -30.05 9.26 -4.59
CA ASN A 27 -29.42 10.54 -4.30
C ASN A 27 -27.98 10.70 -4.86
N ASN A 28 -27.25 9.60 -5.14
CA ASN A 28 -25.78 9.64 -5.26
C ASN A 28 -25.24 8.75 -6.41
N THR A 29 -25.79 8.84 -7.63
CA THR A 29 -25.23 8.09 -8.79
C THR A 29 -24.09 8.83 -9.48
N SER A 30 -23.15 8.07 -10.03
CA SER A 30 -21.97 8.59 -10.76
C SER A 30 -22.25 8.93 -12.24
N GLY A 31 -23.51 8.76 -12.67
CA GLY A 31 -23.92 8.84 -14.08
C GLY A 31 -23.25 7.79 -14.98
N ASN A 32 -22.79 6.68 -14.40
CA ASN A 32 -21.96 5.67 -15.06
C ASN A 32 -22.27 4.28 -14.52
N ASN A 33 -22.98 3.52 -15.35
CA ASN A 33 -23.38 2.14 -15.10
C ASN A 33 -22.25 1.25 -14.54
N LEU A 34 -20.97 1.49 -14.89
CA LEU A 34 -19.88 0.80 -14.22
C LEU A 34 -19.70 1.22 -12.77
N VAL A 35 -19.38 2.49 -12.54
CA VAL A 35 -18.96 2.95 -11.22
C VAL A 35 -20.11 2.74 -10.24
N ASP A 36 -21.33 2.92 -10.73
CA ASP A 36 -22.57 2.52 -10.07
C ASP A 36 -22.59 1.02 -9.72
N GLU A 37 -22.43 0.08 -10.67
CA GLU A 37 -22.46 -1.35 -10.36
C GLU A 37 -21.25 -1.87 -9.56
N ILE A 38 -20.07 -1.26 -9.69
CA ILE A 38 -18.90 -1.56 -8.83
C ILE A 38 -19.17 -1.12 -7.39
N ILE A 39 -19.68 0.10 -7.20
CA ILE A 39 -19.99 0.63 -5.88
C ILE A 39 -21.10 -0.22 -5.24
N LYS A 40 -22.23 -0.43 -5.92
CA LYS A 40 -23.29 -1.33 -5.43
C LYS A 40 -22.78 -2.74 -5.15
N SER A 41 -21.93 -3.32 -6.01
CA SER A 41 -21.37 -4.65 -5.77
C SER A 41 -20.45 -4.68 -4.55
N SER A 42 -19.65 -3.65 -4.28
CA SER A 42 -18.90 -3.53 -3.02
C SER A 42 -19.84 -3.50 -1.81
N GLN A 43 -20.88 -2.65 -1.83
CA GLN A 43 -21.86 -2.48 -0.76
C GLN A 43 -22.64 -3.78 -0.50
N ARG A 44 -23.15 -4.44 -1.55
CA ARG A 44 -23.88 -5.73 -1.50
C ARG A 44 -23.07 -6.88 -0.88
N ARG A 45 -21.74 -6.77 -0.79
CA ARG A 45 -20.84 -7.79 -0.23
C ARG A 45 -20.11 -7.35 1.05
N SER A 46 -20.37 -6.13 1.51
CA SER A 46 -19.81 -5.55 2.73
C SER A 46 -20.11 -6.43 3.95
N ILE A 47 -19.08 -6.66 4.76
CA ILE A 47 -19.16 -7.37 6.05
C ILE A 47 -18.57 -6.55 7.21
N ALA A 48 -18.02 -5.36 6.94
CA ALA A 48 -17.53 -4.39 7.92
C ALA A 48 -18.14 -2.99 7.68
N ASP A 49 -17.88 -2.05 8.59
CA ASP A 49 -18.28 -0.65 8.44
C ASP A 49 -17.39 0.16 7.48
N ASN A 50 -16.37 -0.46 6.87
CA ASN A 50 -15.31 0.20 6.10
C ASN A 50 -14.77 -0.60 4.89
N ASP A 51 -15.46 -1.65 4.44
CA ASP A 51 -15.01 -2.53 3.35
C ASP A 51 -15.75 -2.33 2.01
N PHE A 52 -16.48 -1.21 1.87
CA PHE A 52 -17.23 -0.83 0.66
C PHE A 52 -16.75 0.50 0.06
N LEU A 53 -17.16 0.76 -1.18
CA LEU A 53 -16.92 2.02 -1.89
C LEU A 53 -18.15 2.94 -1.77
N GLU A 54 -17.92 4.25 -1.80
CA GLU A 54 -18.97 5.28 -1.77
C GLU A 54 -18.77 6.24 -2.95
N TRP A 55 -19.86 6.72 -3.56
CA TRP A 55 -19.80 7.85 -4.49
C TRP A 55 -19.84 9.16 -3.70
N ILE A 56 -18.95 10.09 -4.04
CA ILE A 56 -18.81 11.36 -3.36
C ILE A 56 -18.84 12.49 -4.39
N ASP A 57 -19.94 13.25 -4.41
CA ASP A 57 -20.07 14.41 -5.27
C ASP A 57 -19.01 15.47 -4.93
N PHE A 58 -18.40 16.04 -5.97
CA PHE A 58 -17.32 17.01 -5.85
C PHE A 58 -17.71 18.28 -5.05
N ASN A 59 -19.00 18.60 -4.95
CA ASN A 59 -19.52 19.72 -4.15
C ASN A 59 -19.46 19.48 -2.62
N LYS A 60 -19.20 18.25 -2.17
CA LYS A 60 -18.98 17.89 -0.75
C LYS A 60 -17.54 18.18 -0.29
N PHE A 61 -16.68 18.67 -1.19
CA PHE A 61 -15.28 19.03 -0.93
C PHE A 61 -15.07 20.53 -0.79
N ASP A 62 -14.50 20.97 0.34
CA ASP A 62 -13.95 22.32 0.54
C ASP A 62 -12.42 22.30 0.52
N ASN A 63 -11.81 23.48 0.40
CA ASN A 63 -10.37 23.71 0.54
C ASN A 63 -9.50 22.72 -0.29
N LEU A 64 -9.81 22.58 -1.59
CA LEU A 64 -9.06 21.74 -2.51
C LEU A 64 -7.68 22.35 -2.79
N GLN A 65 -6.61 21.72 -2.28
CA GLN A 65 -5.22 22.18 -2.41
C GLN A 65 -4.38 21.18 -3.19
N TYR A 66 -3.64 21.65 -4.21
CA TYR A 66 -2.72 20.82 -4.99
C TYR A 66 -1.51 20.38 -4.15
N ILE A 67 -1.20 19.08 -4.16
CA ILE A 67 -0.03 18.50 -3.48
C ILE A 67 1.08 18.24 -4.49
N THR A 68 0.80 17.48 -5.56
CA THR A 68 1.81 17.05 -6.53
C THR A 68 1.19 16.45 -7.79
N CYS A 69 1.97 16.33 -8.88
CA CYS A 69 1.64 15.49 -10.03
C CYS A 69 2.31 14.10 -9.87
N GLY A 70 1.49 13.07 -9.68
CA GLY A 70 1.92 11.68 -9.84
C GLY A 70 2.12 11.33 -11.32
N GLY A 71 2.63 10.12 -11.59
CA GLY A 71 2.90 9.68 -12.97
C GLY A 71 1.64 9.71 -13.87
N ILE A 72 0.48 9.44 -13.28
CA ILE A 72 -0.79 9.17 -13.97
C ILE A 72 -1.88 10.24 -13.67
N GLY A 73 -1.69 11.10 -12.66
CA GLY A 73 -2.72 12.06 -12.24
C GLY A 73 -2.20 13.17 -11.32
N ASN A 74 -3.07 14.14 -11.03
CA ASN A 74 -2.79 15.23 -10.08
C ASN A 74 -3.39 14.91 -8.71
N ILE A 75 -2.56 14.97 -7.68
CA ILE A 75 -2.90 14.67 -6.29
C ILE A 75 -3.20 15.97 -5.55
N HIS A 76 -4.34 16.02 -4.86
CA HIS A 76 -4.79 17.14 -4.05
C HIS A 76 -5.16 16.67 -2.65
N SER A 77 -5.13 17.57 -1.67
CA SER A 77 -5.88 17.41 -0.42
C SER A 77 -7.20 18.17 -0.52
N ALA A 78 -8.21 17.72 0.21
CA ALA A 78 -9.48 18.42 0.38
C ALA A 78 -10.07 18.14 1.77
N ILE A 79 -11.08 18.92 2.14
CA ILE A 79 -11.92 18.70 3.32
C ILE A 79 -13.24 18.11 2.84
N TRP A 80 -13.56 16.87 3.22
CA TRP A 80 -14.88 16.28 3.01
C TRP A 80 -15.74 16.56 4.23
N LYS A 81 -16.80 17.36 4.04
CA LYS A 81 -17.65 17.93 5.11
C LYS A 81 -18.33 16.88 5.97
N ASP A 82 -18.99 15.93 5.32
CA ASP A 82 -19.83 14.94 6.01
C ASP A 82 -19.01 13.73 6.45
N GLY A 83 -17.91 13.45 5.76
CA GLY A 83 -17.05 12.30 5.98
C GLY A 83 -17.65 10.96 5.51
N PRO A 84 -16.88 9.86 5.65
CA PRO A 84 -17.34 8.53 5.26
C PRO A 84 -18.53 8.07 6.11
N ALA A 85 -19.43 7.30 5.49
CA ALA A 85 -20.44 6.55 6.23
C ALA A 85 -19.78 5.55 7.18
N ARG A 86 -20.22 5.54 8.45
CA ARG A 86 -19.69 4.67 9.53
C ARG A 86 -20.73 3.70 10.07
N SER A 87 -21.99 4.08 10.10
CA SER A 87 -23.10 3.15 10.37
C SER A 87 -24.42 3.68 9.80
N VAL A 88 -25.47 2.87 9.82
CA VAL A 88 -26.83 3.28 9.44
C VAL A 88 -27.71 3.27 10.69
N SER A 89 -28.48 4.35 10.91
CA SER A 89 -29.64 4.26 11.79
C SER A 89 -30.71 3.42 11.09
N LEU A 90 -30.99 2.22 11.59
CA LEU A 90 -32.05 1.36 11.03
C LEU A 90 -33.45 1.98 11.18
N CYS A 91 -33.63 2.88 12.17
CA CYS A 91 -34.89 3.58 12.41
C CYS A 91 -35.12 4.68 11.35
N ASP A 92 -34.09 5.49 11.11
CA ASP A 92 -34.20 6.68 10.25
C ASP A 92 -33.81 6.40 8.78
N ARG A 93 -33.16 5.26 8.53
CA ARG A 93 -32.50 4.88 7.27
C ARG A 93 -31.40 5.83 6.79
N LEU A 94 -30.86 6.63 7.71
CA LEU A 94 -29.79 7.61 7.44
C LEU A 94 -28.41 7.07 7.83
N PHE A 95 -27.37 7.58 7.18
CA PHE A 95 -25.98 7.32 7.57
C PHE A 95 -25.57 8.18 8.76
N ASN A 96 -25.08 7.51 9.80
CA ASN A 96 -24.15 8.13 10.73
C ASN A 96 -22.79 8.20 10.01
N ARG A 97 -22.42 9.40 9.57
CA ARG A 97 -21.10 9.68 8.98
C ARG A 97 -20.13 10.18 10.06
N GLU A 98 -18.83 10.14 9.77
CA GLU A 98 -17.81 10.54 10.74
C GLU A 98 -17.69 12.07 10.97
N GLY A 99 -18.34 12.89 10.16
CA GLY A 99 -18.13 14.34 10.13
C GLY A 99 -16.84 14.70 9.39
N GLU A 100 -16.39 15.94 9.56
CA GLU A 100 -15.35 16.54 8.72
C GLU A 100 -14.03 15.74 8.70
N ARG A 101 -13.58 15.34 7.50
CA ARG A 101 -12.32 14.61 7.30
C ARG A 101 -11.44 15.28 6.25
N VAL A 102 -10.14 15.38 6.52
CA VAL A 102 -9.13 15.67 5.49
C VAL A 102 -8.90 14.39 4.66
N ILE A 103 -8.99 14.54 3.34
CA ILE A 103 -8.86 13.46 2.36
C ILE A 103 -7.79 13.80 1.31
N VAL A 104 -7.36 12.77 0.57
CA VAL A 104 -6.54 12.92 -0.64
C VAL A 104 -7.39 12.56 -1.85
N VAL A 105 -7.33 13.38 -2.91
CA VAL A 105 -8.05 13.17 -4.17
C VAL A 105 -7.07 13.08 -5.33
N LYS A 106 -7.13 11.98 -6.09
CA LYS A 106 -6.33 11.74 -7.30
C LYS A 106 -7.21 11.94 -8.53
N PHE A 107 -6.95 12.99 -9.31
CA PHE A 107 -7.59 13.22 -10.62
C PHE A 107 -6.74 12.67 -11.76
N PHE A 108 -7.38 11.98 -12.69
CA PHE A 108 -6.70 11.25 -13.77
C PHE A 108 -6.65 12.06 -15.06
N LYS A 109 -5.63 11.83 -15.89
CA LYS A 109 -5.49 12.53 -17.19
C LYS A 109 -6.46 11.98 -18.23
N THR A 110 -6.81 10.70 -18.15
CA THR A 110 -7.79 10.04 -19.00
C THR A 110 -8.74 9.15 -18.19
N ASN A 111 -9.96 8.95 -18.72
CA ASN A 111 -10.94 8.05 -18.11
C ASN A 111 -10.39 6.62 -18.04
N LYS A 112 -9.60 6.17 -19.03
CA LYS A 112 -9.00 4.83 -19.00
C LYS A 112 -8.06 4.65 -17.81
N GLU A 113 -7.18 5.61 -17.54
CA GLU A 113 -6.27 5.52 -16.40
C GLU A 113 -7.01 5.47 -15.05
N PHE A 114 -8.13 6.19 -14.92
CA PHE A 114 -9.03 6.04 -13.75
C PHE A 114 -9.62 4.62 -13.69
N LEU A 115 -10.19 4.14 -14.79
CA LEU A 115 -10.90 2.85 -14.85
C LEU A 115 -9.94 1.68 -14.57
N ASP A 116 -8.75 1.68 -15.15
CA ASP A 116 -7.70 0.68 -14.92
C ASP A 116 -7.32 0.61 -13.43
N GLU A 117 -7.18 1.75 -12.75
CA GLU A 117 -6.81 1.81 -11.32
C GLU A 117 -8.00 1.49 -10.39
N PHE A 118 -9.18 2.05 -10.67
CA PHE A 118 -10.41 1.83 -9.91
C PHE A 118 -10.84 0.36 -9.92
N VAL A 119 -10.82 -0.29 -11.10
CA VAL A 119 -11.11 -1.72 -11.24
C VAL A 119 -10.07 -2.58 -10.50
N ASN A 120 -8.81 -2.14 -10.40
CA ASN A 120 -7.78 -2.88 -9.67
C ASN A 120 -7.83 -2.68 -8.14
N ILE A 121 -8.16 -1.48 -7.66
CA ILE A 121 -8.48 -1.24 -6.24
C ILE A 121 -9.70 -2.05 -5.84
N PHE A 122 -10.72 -2.06 -6.69
CA PHE A 122 -11.91 -2.89 -6.49
C PHE A 122 -11.58 -4.38 -6.47
N LYS A 123 -10.80 -4.93 -7.43
CA LYS A 123 -10.31 -6.32 -7.38
C LYS A 123 -9.51 -6.64 -6.10
N MET A 124 -8.77 -5.69 -5.55
CA MET A 124 -8.05 -5.87 -4.28
C MET A 124 -9.03 -5.99 -3.09
N ILE A 125 -10.10 -5.17 -3.07
CA ILE A 125 -11.22 -5.34 -2.12
C ILE A 125 -11.93 -6.68 -2.39
N GLU A 126 -12.11 -7.10 -3.64
CA GLU A 126 -12.75 -8.36 -4.01
C GLU A 126 -11.93 -9.62 -3.71
N ALA A 127 -10.62 -9.50 -3.55
CA ALA A 127 -9.79 -10.57 -3.02
C ALA A 127 -10.13 -10.87 -1.54
N CYS A 128 -10.74 -9.90 -0.85
CA CYS A 128 -11.48 -10.13 0.38
C CYS A 128 -12.97 -10.51 0.08
N THR A 129 -13.65 -9.87 -0.88
CA THR A 129 -15.10 -10.09 -1.19
C THR A 129 -15.51 -10.05 -2.70
N ARG A 130 -15.38 -11.19 -3.40
CA ARG A 130 -15.41 -11.53 -4.87
C ARG A 130 -16.38 -10.87 -5.92
N ALA A 131 -15.82 -10.49 -7.10
CA ALA A 131 -16.32 -10.46 -8.54
C ALA A 131 -17.04 -9.23 -9.24
N SER A 132 -16.58 -8.81 -10.45
CA SER A 132 -16.65 -7.41 -11.01
C SER A 132 -17.29 -7.14 -12.42
N GLY A 133 -17.18 -5.87 -12.97
CA GLY A 133 -17.71 -5.36 -14.28
C GLY A 133 -16.89 -4.20 -14.96
N ASN A 134 -17.34 -3.56 -16.09
CA ASN A 134 -16.73 -2.37 -16.82
C ASN A 134 -17.81 -1.55 -17.64
N GLU A 135 -17.82 -0.26 -18.11
CA GLU A 135 -16.98 0.99 -18.27
C GLU A 135 -17.80 2.34 -18.11
N LYS A 136 -17.14 3.54 -17.99
CA LYS A 136 -17.44 4.94 -18.57
C LYS A 136 -17.88 6.19 -17.73
N ASN A 137 -16.96 7.10 -17.36
CA ASN A 137 -17.09 8.60 -17.30
C ASN A 137 -15.78 9.27 -16.76
N GLN A 138 -15.77 10.60 -16.49
CA GLN A 138 -14.64 11.34 -15.88
C GLN A 138 -14.70 11.34 -14.34
N PHE A 139 -13.59 11.01 -13.67
CA PHE A 139 -13.57 10.75 -12.22
C PHE A 139 -12.22 11.06 -11.53
N GLY A 140 -12.26 11.07 -10.20
CA GLY A 140 -11.10 10.95 -9.32
C GLY A 140 -11.30 9.84 -8.28
N ILE A 141 -10.21 9.40 -7.65
CA ILE A 141 -10.24 8.44 -6.54
C ILE A 141 -9.92 9.17 -5.23
N VAL A 142 -10.72 8.94 -4.20
CA VAL A 142 -10.55 9.49 -2.85
C VAL A 142 -9.91 8.46 -1.94
N THR A 143 -8.94 8.87 -1.13
CA THR A 143 -8.32 8.05 -0.07
C THR A 143 -8.12 8.86 1.21
N GLN A 144 -7.93 8.17 2.34
CA GLN A 144 -7.64 8.82 3.62
C GLN A 144 -6.33 9.62 3.56
N TYR A 145 -6.29 10.80 4.20
CA TYR A 145 -5.05 11.56 4.34
C TYR A 145 -4.12 10.89 5.36
N ILE A 146 -2.92 10.49 4.93
CA ILE A 146 -1.93 9.80 5.77
C ILE A 146 -1.00 10.83 6.43
N ASN A 147 -1.13 10.99 7.76
CA ASN A 147 -0.59 12.16 8.46
C ASN A 147 0.93 12.27 8.57
N ALA A 148 1.69 11.17 8.54
CA ALA A 148 3.16 11.23 8.55
C ALA A 148 3.79 11.08 7.14
N GLY A 149 2.99 11.24 6.09
CA GLY A 149 3.45 11.29 4.70
C GLY A 149 3.94 9.95 4.15
N ASN A 150 4.86 10.00 3.19
CA ASN A 150 5.45 8.82 2.57
C ASN A 150 6.65 8.28 3.39
N LEU A 151 6.98 7.00 3.23
CA LEU A 151 7.99 6.31 4.03
C LEU A 151 9.43 6.79 3.77
N GLU A 152 9.74 7.38 2.60
CA GLU A 152 11.05 8.02 2.36
C GLU A 152 11.21 9.23 3.29
N ASN A 153 10.25 10.16 3.28
CA ASN A 153 10.23 11.32 4.17
C ASN A 153 10.14 10.90 5.65
N TYR A 154 9.26 9.95 5.99
CA TYR A 154 9.06 9.51 7.37
C TYR A 154 10.34 8.98 8.00
N LEU A 155 11.13 8.20 7.23
CA LEU A 155 12.43 7.73 7.68
C LEU A 155 13.43 8.89 7.82
N GLU A 156 13.49 9.84 6.87
CA GLU A 156 14.39 10.99 6.97
C GLU A 156 14.14 11.84 8.23
N ASP A 157 12.87 12.07 8.59
CA ASP A 157 12.51 12.82 9.80
C ASP A 157 12.64 12.00 11.11
N ASN A 158 12.30 10.70 11.10
CA ASN A 158 12.12 9.90 12.32
C ASN A 158 13.23 8.85 12.55
N TRP A 159 14.25 8.71 11.69
CA TRP A 159 15.20 7.57 11.74
C TRP A 159 15.84 7.31 13.11
N ARG A 160 16.22 8.38 13.82
CA ARG A 160 16.93 8.33 15.09
C ARG A 160 16.01 7.98 16.28
N THR A 161 14.70 8.04 16.10
CA THR A 161 13.70 7.85 17.15
C THR A 161 12.79 6.65 16.92
N ILE A 162 12.56 6.24 15.66
CA ILE A 162 11.73 5.08 15.31
C ILE A 162 12.35 3.77 15.80
N THR A 163 11.62 3.06 16.67
CA THR A 163 12.08 1.82 17.30
C THR A 163 12.10 0.63 16.33
N TRP A 164 12.87 -0.40 16.64
CA TRP A 164 12.84 -1.65 15.86
C TRP A 164 11.48 -2.36 15.88
N LYS A 165 10.65 -2.16 16.92
CA LYS A 165 9.28 -2.68 16.93
C LYS A 165 8.39 -1.97 15.91
N GLU A 166 8.48 -0.64 15.80
CA GLU A 166 7.74 0.12 14.80
C GLU A 166 8.21 -0.16 13.36
N LYS A 167 9.53 -0.30 13.15
CA LYS A 167 10.11 -0.75 11.87
C LYS A 167 9.51 -2.08 11.42
N LEU A 168 9.37 -3.03 12.35
CA LEU A 168 8.72 -4.32 12.09
C LEU A 168 7.22 -4.16 11.82
N GLY A 169 6.50 -3.35 12.62
CA GLY A 169 5.07 -3.06 12.40
C GLY A 169 4.78 -2.51 11.00
N ILE A 170 5.52 -1.48 10.57
CA ILE A 170 5.42 -0.92 9.21
C ILE A 170 5.67 -2.00 8.13
N LEU A 171 6.74 -2.80 8.28
CA LEU A 171 7.07 -3.84 7.30
C LEU A 171 6.06 -4.99 7.28
N LYS A 172 5.46 -5.32 8.43
CA LYS A 172 4.35 -6.27 8.58
C LYS A 172 3.13 -5.81 7.79
N ASP A 173 2.74 -4.55 7.95
CA ASP A 173 1.57 -3.97 7.27
C ASP A 173 1.77 -3.93 5.74
N ILE A 174 2.96 -3.53 5.27
CA ILE A 174 3.32 -3.56 3.84
C ILE A 174 3.33 -5.01 3.32
N ALA A 175 3.88 -5.97 4.08
CA ALA A 175 3.86 -7.37 3.68
C ALA A 175 2.43 -7.96 3.63
N HIS A 176 1.54 -7.51 4.51
CA HIS A 176 0.11 -7.85 4.49
C HIS A 176 -0.59 -7.28 3.25
N GLY A 177 -0.40 -5.99 2.95
CA GLY A 177 -0.95 -5.35 1.75
C GLY A 177 -0.48 -6.02 0.46
N LEU A 178 0.82 -6.33 0.36
CA LEU A 178 1.36 -7.14 -0.74
C LEU A 178 0.77 -8.55 -0.79
N SER A 179 0.52 -9.19 0.36
CA SER A 179 -0.10 -10.52 0.39
C SER A 179 -1.52 -10.49 -0.14
N ASN A 180 -2.31 -9.47 0.22
CA ASN A 180 -3.70 -9.34 -0.22
C ASN A 180 -3.76 -9.04 -1.73
N LEU A 181 -2.90 -8.14 -2.21
CA LEU A 181 -2.76 -7.85 -3.64
C LEU A 181 -2.28 -9.08 -4.43
N HIS A 182 -1.32 -9.86 -3.89
CA HIS A 182 -0.83 -11.08 -4.54
C HIS A 182 -1.85 -12.22 -4.50
N ASN A 183 -2.76 -12.23 -3.53
CA ASN A 183 -3.90 -13.16 -3.47
C ASN A 183 -5.04 -12.73 -4.42
N ALA A 184 -5.11 -11.45 -4.80
CA ALA A 184 -6.02 -10.93 -5.84
C ALA A 184 -5.61 -11.31 -7.29
N GLU A 185 -4.58 -12.15 -7.45
CA GLU A 185 -3.81 -12.32 -8.69
C GLU A 185 -3.19 -11.04 -9.28
N LEU A 186 -3.18 -9.94 -8.52
CA LEU A 186 -2.59 -8.67 -8.91
C LEU A 186 -1.10 -8.58 -8.56
N THR A 187 -0.46 -7.56 -9.13
CA THR A 187 0.90 -7.12 -8.84
C THR A 187 0.88 -5.59 -8.75
N HIS A 188 1.70 -4.96 -7.92
CA HIS A 188 1.62 -3.49 -7.74
C HIS A 188 2.33 -2.73 -8.86
N GLY A 189 3.51 -3.21 -9.26
CA GLY A 189 4.22 -2.62 -10.39
C GLY A 189 4.99 -1.32 -10.10
N ASP A 190 5.05 -0.80 -8.87
CA ASP A 190 5.97 0.31 -8.51
C ASP A 190 6.16 0.44 -6.99
N ILE A 191 6.52 -0.66 -6.33
CA ILE A 191 6.76 -0.66 -4.87
C ILE A 191 8.06 0.08 -4.55
N HIS A 192 7.95 1.21 -3.86
CA HIS A 192 9.10 1.93 -3.32
C HIS A 192 8.71 2.82 -2.14
N THR A 193 9.69 3.34 -1.40
CA THR A 193 9.49 4.15 -0.18
C THR A 193 8.61 5.39 -0.37
N ARG A 194 8.51 5.98 -1.57
CA ARG A 194 7.53 7.06 -1.86
C ARG A 194 6.09 6.62 -2.18
N ASN A 195 5.88 5.33 -2.47
CA ASN A 195 4.56 4.72 -2.75
C ASN A 195 4.09 3.88 -1.54
N VAL A 196 4.74 4.08 -0.40
CA VAL A 196 4.32 3.60 0.90
C VAL A 196 4.15 4.81 1.79
N PHE A 197 3.09 4.82 2.59
CA PHE A 197 2.71 5.93 3.47
C PHE A 197 2.64 5.45 4.93
N VAL A 198 2.83 6.35 5.88
CA VAL A 198 2.85 6.02 7.31
C VAL A 198 1.84 6.86 8.08
N SER A 199 0.84 6.21 8.71
CA SER A 199 0.05 6.84 9.78
C SER A 199 0.84 6.75 11.08
N LYS A 200 0.71 7.78 11.92
CA LYS A 200 1.26 7.84 13.28
C LYS A 200 0.17 8.05 14.34
N ASP A 201 -1.08 7.67 14.06
CA ASP A 201 -2.25 7.98 14.89
C ASP A 201 -2.26 7.18 16.21
N VAL A 202 -2.49 5.85 16.12
CA VAL A 202 -2.45 4.93 17.27
C VAL A 202 -1.10 4.23 17.37
N ARG A 203 -0.47 3.96 16.21
CA ARG A 203 0.89 3.43 16.06
C ARG A 203 1.42 3.82 14.68
N SER A 204 2.74 3.79 14.53
CA SER A 204 3.40 3.69 13.21
C SER A 204 2.78 2.55 12.38
N THR A 205 2.04 2.88 11.33
CA THR A 205 1.24 1.94 10.50
C THR A 205 1.52 2.14 9.02
N GLY A 206 1.91 1.09 8.30
CA GLY A 206 2.33 1.16 6.89
C GLY A 206 1.20 0.90 5.90
N PHE A 207 1.00 1.81 4.94
CA PHE A 207 0.01 1.69 3.87
C PHE A 207 0.70 1.70 2.50
N ILE A 208 0.20 0.91 1.54
CA ILE A 208 0.66 0.93 0.15
C ILE A 208 -0.27 1.84 -0.67
N GLY A 209 0.26 2.62 -1.61
CA GLY A 209 -0.52 3.52 -2.45
C GLY A 209 0.11 3.79 -3.83
N ASP A 210 -0.62 4.57 -4.65
CA ASP A 210 -0.41 4.78 -6.09
C ASP A 210 -0.47 3.48 -6.92
N PHE A 211 -1.69 2.95 -7.09
CA PHE A 211 -1.96 1.70 -7.80
C PHE A 211 -1.96 1.84 -9.33
N GLY A 212 -1.51 2.96 -9.90
CA GLY A 212 -1.58 3.22 -11.34
C GLY A 212 -0.71 2.29 -12.21
N TYR A 213 0.23 1.57 -11.61
CA TYR A 213 1.01 0.52 -12.28
C TYR A 213 0.46 -0.91 -12.06
N CYS A 214 -0.61 -1.06 -11.28
CA CYS A 214 -1.14 -2.33 -10.82
C CYS A 214 -1.65 -3.21 -11.97
N GLY A 215 -1.42 -4.52 -11.88
CA GLY A 215 -2.04 -5.53 -12.76
C GLY A 215 -1.68 -5.47 -14.24
N VAL A 216 -0.59 -4.77 -14.62
CA VAL A 216 -0.16 -4.65 -16.03
C VAL A 216 1.18 -5.36 -16.28
N ASP A 217 1.14 -6.39 -17.11
CA ASP A 217 2.26 -7.29 -17.40
C ASP A 217 3.20 -6.81 -18.53
N GLU A 218 2.91 -5.68 -19.18
CA GLU A 218 3.66 -5.17 -20.33
C GLU A 218 5.16 -4.92 -20.01
N PRO A 219 6.11 -5.59 -20.70
CA PRO A 219 7.51 -5.59 -20.29
C PRO A 219 8.29 -4.31 -20.63
N ASN A 220 8.02 -3.68 -21.78
CA ASN A 220 9.00 -2.78 -22.41
C ASN A 220 8.77 -1.27 -22.18
N VAL A 221 7.53 -0.81 -21.98
CA VAL A 221 7.23 0.64 -21.92
C VAL A 221 7.37 1.22 -20.51
N ARG A 222 7.17 0.41 -19.46
CA ARG A 222 7.00 0.88 -18.08
C ARG A 222 8.30 1.03 -17.28
N THR A 223 9.43 0.45 -17.72
CA THR A 223 10.72 0.54 -17.00
C THR A 223 11.25 1.97 -16.88
N GLN A 224 11.07 2.81 -17.91
CA GLN A 224 11.55 4.20 -17.95
C GLN A 224 10.91 5.14 -16.91
N ARG A 225 9.78 4.77 -16.29
CA ARG A 225 9.08 5.58 -15.29
C ARG A 225 9.25 5.10 -13.84
N ARG A 226 9.77 3.87 -13.64
CA ARG A 226 9.90 3.22 -12.33
C ARG A 226 11.21 3.62 -11.65
N VAL A 227 11.24 3.56 -10.31
CA VAL A 227 12.43 3.97 -9.54
C VAL A 227 13.51 2.89 -9.58
N ILE A 228 14.51 3.10 -10.44
CA ILE A 228 15.43 2.07 -10.95
C ILE A 228 16.05 1.12 -9.89
N PRO A 229 16.50 1.56 -8.70
CA PRO A 229 16.96 0.63 -7.65
C PRO A 229 15.97 -0.46 -7.22
N PHE A 230 14.66 -0.21 -7.34
CA PHE A 230 13.60 -1.17 -7.02
C PHE A 230 13.24 -2.09 -8.20
N ILE A 231 13.73 -1.82 -9.41
CA ILE A 231 13.45 -2.64 -10.59
C ILE A 231 14.19 -3.98 -10.47
N ALA A 232 13.44 -5.09 -10.42
CA ALA A 232 14.00 -6.43 -10.35
C ALA A 232 14.82 -6.80 -11.60
N PRO A 233 15.94 -7.55 -11.48
CA PRO A 233 16.85 -7.85 -12.58
C PRO A 233 16.18 -8.44 -13.83
N GLU A 234 15.14 -9.25 -13.68
CA GLU A 234 14.42 -9.83 -14.83
C GLU A 234 13.72 -8.79 -15.71
N LEU A 235 13.32 -7.64 -15.15
CA LEU A 235 12.60 -6.58 -15.87
C LEU A 235 13.57 -5.72 -16.69
N LEU A 236 14.79 -5.53 -16.18
CA LEU A 236 15.90 -4.93 -16.93
C LEU A 236 16.34 -5.79 -18.13
N LEU A 237 15.93 -7.07 -18.16
CA LEU A 237 16.06 -7.99 -19.30
C LEU A 237 14.78 -8.09 -20.15
N GLY A 238 13.83 -7.15 -20.02
CA GLY A 238 12.60 -7.11 -20.82
C GLY A 238 11.63 -8.26 -20.55
N LYS A 239 11.70 -8.93 -19.39
CA LYS A 239 10.76 -10.00 -19.03
C LYS A 239 9.52 -9.40 -18.36
N ALA A 240 8.37 -10.05 -18.58
CA ALA A 240 7.08 -9.63 -18.01
C ALA A 240 7.13 -9.48 -16.48
N TYR A 241 6.33 -8.55 -15.96
CA TYR A 241 6.23 -8.31 -14.53
C TYR A 241 5.67 -9.53 -13.78
N THR A 242 5.98 -9.65 -12.48
CA THR A 242 5.44 -10.73 -11.65
C THR A 242 5.37 -10.28 -10.19
N LYS A 243 4.55 -10.98 -9.40
CA LYS A 243 4.50 -10.88 -7.93
C LYS A 243 5.89 -10.90 -7.29
N LYS A 244 6.83 -11.69 -7.85
CA LYS A 244 8.22 -11.79 -7.36
C LYS A 244 9.07 -10.54 -7.59
N ALA A 245 8.66 -9.61 -8.45
CA ALA A 245 9.32 -8.32 -8.60
C ALA A 245 8.87 -7.30 -7.53
N ASP A 246 7.62 -7.36 -7.07
CA ASP A 246 7.20 -6.61 -5.87
C ASP A 246 7.98 -7.10 -4.63
N ILE A 247 8.27 -8.40 -4.52
CA ILE A 247 9.12 -8.96 -3.45
C ILE A 247 10.58 -8.46 -3.52
N TYR A 248 11.15 -8.32 -4.73
CA TYR A 248 12.48 -7.70 -4.89
C TYR A 248 12.47 -6.26 -4.38
N SER A 249 11.45 -5.50 -4.79
CA SER A 249 11.23 -4.12 -4.39
C SER A 249 11.04 -3.98 -2.87
N PHE A 250 10.32 -4.91 -2.24
CA PHE A 250 10.18 -4.99 -0.78
C PHE A 250 11.53 -5.19 -0.06
N GLY A 251 12.47 -5.97 -0.63
CA GLY A 251 13.82 -6.09 -0.11
C GLY A 251 14.60 -4.76 -0.08
N LEU A 252 14.38 -3.91 -1.09
CA LEU A 252 14.93 -2.55 -1.15
C LEU A 252 14.27 -1.58 -0.14
N ILE A 253 12.99 -1.82 0.22
CA ILE A 253 12.32 -1.12 1.33
C ILE A 253 12.90 -1.59 2.67
N MET A 254 13.05 -2.90 2.90
CA MET A 254 13.68 -3.45 4.11
C MET A 254 15.04 -2.80 4.38
N TYR A 255 15.90 -2.68 3.36
CA TYR A 255 17.21 -2.04 3.52
C TYR A 255 17.11 -0.57 3.94
N GLN A 256 16.18 0.21 3.39
CA GLN A 256 15.97 1.60 3.81
C GLN A 256 15.41 1.69 5.24
N VAL A 257 14.44 0.84 5.59
CA VAL A 257 13.91 0.71 6.96
C VAL A 257 14.95 0.17 7.95
N ALA A 258 16.07 -0.38 7.47
CA ALA A 258 17.19 -0.86 8.28
C ALA A 258 18.42 0.08 8.31
N THR A 259 18.52 1.08 7.43
CA THR A 259 19.74 1.92 7.29
C THR A 259 19.52 3.43 7.07
N ASN A 260 18.29 3.87 6.78
CA ASN A 260 17.97 5.18 6.17
C ASN A 260 18.83 5.57 4.96
N THR A 261 19.49 4.60 4.32
CA THR A 261 20.40 4.85 3.20
C THR A 261 19.65 4.61 1.91
N ARG A 262 19.27 5.69 1.22
CA ARG A 262 18.73 5.61 -0.15
C ARG A 262 19.73 4.82 -1.03
N PRO A 263 19.32 3.72 -1.71
CA PRO A 263 20.19 2.96 -2.60
C PRO A 263 20.89 3.85 -3.62
N LYS A 264 22.18 3.60 -3.90
CA LYS A 264 23.10 4.55 -4.56
C LYS A 264 22.74 4.91 -6.03
N ARG A 265 21.74 5.77 -6.24
CA ARG A 265 21.56 6.55 -7.49
C ARG A 265 20.92 7.94 -7.32
N TYR A 266 21.05 8.57 -6.14
CA TYR A 266 20.64 9.98 -5.91
C TYR A 266 21.82 10.99 -5.87
N ARG A 267 23.07 10.57 -6.13
CA ARG A 267 24.28 11.42 -6.04
C ARG A 267 25.19 11.41 -7.28
N GLY A 268 24.78 10.90 -8.44
CA GLY A 268 25.61 10.96 -9.65
C GLY A 268 25.08 10.28 -10.91
N ASN A 269 25.49 10.79 -12.07
CA ASN A 269 25.11 10.36 -13.42
C ASN A 269 25.76 9.04 -13.87
N ASN A 270 25.59 7.95 -13.11
CA ASN A 270 26.08 6.63 -13.51
C ASN A 270 25.17 6.00 -14.58
N ARG A 271 25.65 5.96 -15.84
CA ARG A 271 24.99 5.26 -16.97
C ARG A 271 24.96 3.73 -16.85
N ASN A 272 25.62 3.15 -15.85
CA ASN A 272 25.82 1.69 -15.72
C ASN A 272 24.96 1.00 -14.64
N PHE A 273 24.19 1.72 -13.82
CA PHE A 273 23.57 1.14 -12.61
C PHE A 273 22.61 -0.03 -12.87
N GLU A 274 21.97 -0.09 -14.03
CA GLU A 274 21.15 -1.24 -14.45
C GLU A 274 22.02 -2.48 -14.73
N ARG A 275 23.18 -2.29 -15.36
CA ARG A 275 24.21 -3.33 -15.52
C ARG A 275 24.76 -3.77 -14.16
N ASP A 276 24.90 -2.85 -13.20
CA ASP A 276 25.35 -3.20 -11.84
C ASP A 276 24.31 -4.10 -11.12
N ILE A 277 23.01 -3.78 -11.21
CA ILE A 277 21.92 -4.64 -10.70
C ILE A 277 21.95 -6.03 -11.34
N LEU A 278 22.14 -6.09 -12.67
CA LEU A 278 22.23 -7.32 -13.46
C LEU A 278 23.46 -8.17 -13.12
N ASN A 279 24.61 -7.52 -12.89
CA ASN A 279 25.85 -8.15 -12.41
C ASN A 279 25.71 -8.71 -10.97
N GLY A 280 24.63 -8.38 -10.26
CA GLY A 280 24.34 -8.87 -8.91
C GLY A 280 24.68 -7.91 -7.78
N LEU A 281 25.09 -6.67 -8.06
CA LEU A 281 25.39 -5.67 -7.02
C LEU A 281 24.18 -5.46 -6.11
N ARG A 282 24.36 -5.58 -4.79
CA ARG A 282 23.31 -5.29 -3.79
C ARG A 282 23.85 -4.37 -2.69
N PRO A 283 22.98 -3.67 -1.95
CA PRO A 283 23.42 -2.92 -0.77
C PRO A 283 24.10 -3.85 0.25
N GLY A 284 25.20 -3.37 0.85
CA GLY A 284 25.98 -4.13 1.83
C GLY A 284 25.20 -4.45 3.11
N PHE A 285 25.68 -5.46 3.84
CA PHE A 285 25.16 -5.81 5.17
C PHE A 285 25.97 -5.10 6.26
N ASP A 286 25.27 -4.46 7.19
CA ASP A 286 25.82 -3.93 8.42
C ASP A 286 25.19 -4.64 9.63
N LYS A 287 26.04 -5.28 10.44
CA LYS A 287 25.68 -6.05 11.65
C LYS A 287 25.27 -5.18 12.83
N GLU A 288 25.65 -3.90 12.83
CA GLU A 288 25.41 -2.95 13.92
C GLU A 288 24.05 -2.27 13.75
N LEU A 289 23.60 -2.16 12.49
CA LEU A 289 22.31 -1.59 12.13
C LEU A 289 21.15 -2.60 12.20
N MET A 290 21.34 -3.88 11.85
CA MET A 290 20.25 -4.87 11.77
C MET A 290 20.63 -6.31 12.17
N PRO A 291 19.68 -7.12 12.69
CA PRO A 291 19.93 -8.54 13.00
C PRO A 291 20.28 -9.40 11.78
N HIS A 292 21.07 -10.45 11.99
CA HIS A 292 21.39 -11.43 10.93
C HIS A 292 20.15 -12.11 10.33
N GLY A 293 19.15 -12.44 11.15
CA GLY A 293 17.87 -13.02 10.67
C GLY A 293 17.10 -12.08 9.74
N TYR A 294 17.09 -10.78 10.06
CA TYR A 294 16.51 -9.74 9.23
C TYR A 294 17.27 -9.59 7.91
N ALA A 295 18.61 -9.49 7.97
CA ALA A 295 19.45 -9.37 6.78
C ALA A 295 19.45 -10.63 5.89
N SER A 296 19.18 -11.81 6.45
CA SER A 296 18.96 -13.04 5.68
C SER A 296 17.64 -12.97 4.89
N LEU A 297 16.54 -12.59 5.55
CA LEU A 297 15.23 -12.42 4.90
C LEU A 297 15.28 -11.34 3.81
N MET A 298 15.91 -10.19 4.09
CA MET A 298 16.14 -9.10 3.14
C MET A 298 16.90 -9.56 1.89
N ARG A 299 17.98 -10.33 2.05
CA ARG A 299 18.76 -10.86 0.91
C ARG A 299 17.99 -11.89 0.10
N ASN A 300 17.11 -12.66 0.73
CA ASN A 300 16.20 -13.57 0.02
C ASN A 300 15.18 -12.77 -0.80
N CYS A 301 14.65 -11.65 -0.29
CA CYS A 301 13.73 -10.78 -1.04
C CYS A 301 14.34 -10.28 -2.37
N TRP A 302 15.60 -9.83 -2.37
CA TRP A 302 16.25 -9.29 -3.58
C TRP A 302 17.12 -10.28 -4.38
N ASN A 303 16.92 -11.58 -4.18
CA ASN A 303 17.70 -12.64 -4.84
C ASN A 303 17.60 -12.52 -6.38
N SER A 304 18.71 -12.74 -7.10
CA SER A 304 18.75 -12.66 -8.56
C SER A 304 17.86 -13.72 -9.23
N ASP A 305 17.76 -14.93 -8.67
CA ASP A 305 16.70 -15.88 -9.07
C ASP A 305 15.41 -15.57 -8.30
N ARG A 306 14.38 -15.18 -9.05
CA ARG A 306 13.04 -14.91 -8.55
C ARG A 306 12.33 -16.12 -7.90
N LYS A 307 12.81 -17.35 -8.13
CA LYS A 307 12.34 -18.55 -7.42
C LYS A 307 12.71 -18.53 -5.93
N ASN A 308 13.91 -18.05 -5.61
CA ASN A 308 14.46 -18.03 -4.24
C ASN A 308 13.87 -16.91 -3.37
N ARG A 309 13.19 -15.94 -3.98
CA ARG A 309 12.46 -14.89 -3.25
C ARG A 309 11.24 -15.49 -2.54
N PRO A 310 10.86 -15.04 -1.33
CA PRO A 310 9.68 -15.54 -0.63
C PRO A 310 8.34 -15.21 -1.33
N LYS A 311 7.22 -15.63 -0.73
CA LYS A 311 5.88 -15.05 -1.01
C LYS A 311 5.64 -13.89 -0.04
N ALA A 312 4.77 -12.93 -0.42
CA ALA A 312 4.33 -11.87 0.50
C ALA A 312 3.64 -12.45 1.76
N GLU A 313 2.81 -13.48 1.59
CA GLU A 313 2.21 -14.28 2.68
C GLU A 313 3.26 -14.79 3.70
N ASN A 314 4.39 -15.31 3.22
CA ASN A 314 5.47 -15.83 4.07
C ASN A 314 6.22 -14.69 4.79
N LEU A 315 6.34 -13.52 4.14
CA LEU A 315 6.91 -12.32 4.77
C LEU A 315 6.00 -11.83 5.89
N TYR A 316 4.70 -11.67 5.62
CA TYR A 316 3.72 -11.22 6.60
C TYR A 316 3.74 -12.10 7.86
N LYS A 317 3.64 -13.43 7.68
CA LYS A 317 3.75 -14.40 8.80
C LYS A 317 5.05 -14.26 9.59
N LYS A 318 6.18 -14.00 8.93
CA LYS A 318 7.48 -13.83 9.60
C LYS A 318 7.61 -12.49 10.34
N PHE A 319 6.96 -11.43 9.86
CA PHE A 319 6.90 -10.17 10.59
C PHE A 319 5.93 -10.22 11.79
N CYS A 320 4.83 -10.96 11.71
CA CYS A 320 4.00 -11.25 12.89
C CYS A 320 4.81 -12.02 13.95
N GLU A 321 5.45 -13.13 13.56
CA GLU A 321 6.31 -13.92 14.45
C GLU A 321 7.37 -13.06 15.17
N TRP A 322 8.00 -12.12 14.46
CA TRP A 322 8.99 -11.18 15.03
C TRP A 322 8.40 -10.04 15.87
N GLU A 323 7.12 -9.70 15.69
CA GLU A 323 6.41 -8.72 16.51
C GLU A 323 5.91 -9.34 17.82
N ASP A 324 5.35 -10.56 17.72
CA ASP A 324 4.89 -11.38 18.85
C ASP A 324 6.07 -11.75 19.76
N THR A 325 7.15 -12.29 19.18
CA THR A 325 8.37 -12.66 19.92
C THR A 325 9.31 -11.47 20.18
N PHE A 326 8.90 -10.22 19.94
CA PHE A 326 9.82 -9.07 19.98
C PHE A 326 10.51 -8.89 21.35
N TYR A 327 9.86 -9.28 22.45
CA TYR A 327 10.37 -9.14 23.81
C TYR A 327 11.01 -10.40 24.41
N GLU A 328 10.90 -11.56 23.76
CA GLU A 328 11.38 -12.84 24.30
C GLU A 328 12.92 -12.95 24.43
N PRO A 329 13.46 -13.78 25.33
CA PRO A 329 14.90 -13.81 25.63
C PRO A 329 15.81 -14.25 24.47
N ASP A 330 15.27 -14.99 23.50
CA ASP A 330 15.92 -15.55 22.31
C ASP A 330 15.69 -14.71 21.04
N SER A 331 14.79 -13.72 21.10
CA SER A 331 14.39 -12.87 19.98
C SER A 331 15.58 -12.27 19.22
N PRO A 332 15.62 -12.35 17.87
CA PRO A 332 16.73 -11.82 17.08
C PRO A 332 16.90 -10.29 17.20
N PHE A 333 15.88 -9.58 17.70
CA PHE A 333 15.91 -8.13 17.95
C PHE A 333 16.35 -7.77 19.36
N ARG A 334 16.67 -8.73 20.25
CA ARG A 334 16.97 -8.47 21.67
C ARG A 334 18.06 -7.41 21.90
N MET A 335 19.15 -7.44 21.13
CA MET A 335 20.23 -6.44 21.22
C MET A 335 19.84 -5.07 20.63
N PHE A 336 18.81 -5.05 19.77
CA PHE A 336 18.38 -3.90 18.98
C PHE A 336 17.21 -3.13 19.63
N ARG A 337 16.67 -3.61 20.77
CA ARG A 337 15.55 -3.00 21.51
C ARG A 337 15.83 -1.58 22.02
N PHE A 338 17.09 -1.31 22.38
CA PHE A 338 17.50 -0.08 23.08
C PHE A 338 18.58 0.72 22.35
N GLN A 339 18.97 0.31 21.13
CA GLN A 339 19.94 1.05 20.32
C GLN A 339 19.33 2.36 19.82
N LYS A 340 19.76 3.48 20.42
CA LYS A 340 19.80 4.76 19.71
C LYS A 340 20.95 4.68 18.70
N VAL A 341 20.63 4.60 17.42
CA VAL A 341 21.63 4.48 16.36
C VAL A 341 22.28 5.84 16.11
N GLU A 342 23.48 6.04 16.65
CA GLU A 342 24.36 7.12 16.21
C GLU A 342 24.92 6.78 14.80
N PRO A 343 25.00 7.75 13.87
CA PRO A 343 25.40 7.47 12.50
C PRO A 343 26.91 7.26 12.39
N SER A 344 27.34 6.02 12.16
CA SER A 344 28.71 5.70 11.77
C SER A 344 29.02 6.41 10.44
N GLN A 345 30.09 7.22 10.39
CA GLN A 345 30.35 8.13 9.27
C GLN A 345 30.85 7.43 7.98
N ASN A 346 30.94 6.09 7.96
CA ASN A 346 31.58 5.30 6.89
C ASN A 346 30.69 4.17 6.35
N ILE A 347 29.46 4.50 5.89
CA ILE A 347 28.61 3.55 5.13
C ILE A 347 29.16 3.37 3.70
N ALA A 348 30.27 2.64 3.59
CA ALA A 348 31.09 2.55 2.38
C ALA A 348 31.53 1.10 2.02
N ALA A 349 30.68 0.11 2.27
CA ALA A 349 30.84 -1.24 1.73
C ALA A 349 29.61 -1.66 0.92
N PHE A 350 29.83 -2.06 -0.33
CA PHE A 350 28.92 -2.89 -1.13
C PHE A 350 29.61 -4.24 -1.33
N VAL A 351 28.81 -5.29 -1.58
CA VAL A 351 29.27 -6.67 -1.82
C VAL A 351 28.54 -7.21 -3.05
#